data_AF-F2NUK7-F1
#
_entry.id   AF-F2NUK7-F1
#
_cell.length_a   1.000
_cell.length_b   1.000
_cell.length_c   1.000
_cell.angle_alpha   90.00
_cell.angle_beta   90.00
_cell.angle_gamma   90.00
#
_symmetry.space_group_name_H-M   'P 1'
#
loop_
_entity.id
_entity.type
_entity.pdbx_description
1 polymer ?
#
loop_
_entity_poly.entity_id
_entity_poly.type
_entity_poly.pdbx_seq_one_letter_code
_entity_poly.pdbx_strand_id
1 'polypeptide(L)'
;MIQWKPRKIIFIGNQTPLLKILAKENETEVISSVTFLSTLATRFAPDLIVFDSIQDADILEVRKNEKLIFVPVLITAENFKELNNLNSISDFSNVIICNQSVSQSSQFVERLKNLMSKKQPVLPSRTGSIVKYAILYMNKNLSKKISRNTLADQVGVDPDYLTRIFHKEMGIGISAYLNLFRLEESHKLLSLTGMKIQDIAKECGFSNPAYFINSYRARFGISPGTVRKEGLSPVNAF
;
A
#
# COMPACT_ATOMS: atom_id res chain seq x y z
N MET A 1 -9.92 -28.34 -2.71
CA MET A 1 -9.02 -27.17 -2.69
C MET A 1 -8.87 -26.66 -4.12
N ILE A 2 -9.38 -25.47 -4.43
CA ILE A 2 -9.17 -24.88 -5.76
C ILE A 2 -7.71 -24.42 -5.81
N GLN A 3 -6.90 -25.06 -6.66
CA GLN A 3 -5.50 -24.70 -6.85
C GLN A 3 -5.39 -23.26 -7.40
N TRP A 4 -4.49 -22.47 -6.83
CA TRP A 4 -4.12 -21.16 -7.34
C TRP A 4 -3.53 -21.29 -8.76
N LYS A 5 -4.00 -20.46 -9.70
CA LYS A 5 -3.47 -20.40 -11.07
C LYS A 5 -2.70 -19.08 -11.23
N PRO A 6 -1.44 -19.12 -11.73
CA PRO A 6 -0.66 -17.92 -12.05
C PRO A 6 -1.43 -16.93 -12.92
N ARG A 7 -1.22 -15.64 -12.65
CA ARG A 7 -1.85 -14.48 -13.31
C ARG A 7 -0.81 -13.65 -14.02
N LYS A 8 -1.24 -12.75 -14.90
CA LYS A 8 -0.34 -11.82 -15.60
C LYS A 8 -0.33 -10.47 -14.90
N ILE A 9 0.82 -10.01 -14.46
CA ILE A 9 0.98 -8.74 -13.74
C ILE A 9 1.98 -7.86 -14.50
N ILE A 10 1.65 -6.60 -14.68
CA ILE A 10 2.58 -5.61 -15.23
C ILE A 10 3.02 -4.68 -14.11
N PHE A 11 4.32 -4.52 -13.94
CA PHE A 11 4.93 -3.54 -13.04
C PHE A 11 5.46 -2.36 -13.86
N ILE A 12 5.18 -1.15 -13.40
CA ILE A 12 5.60 0.10 -14.04
C ILE A 12 6.46 0.88 -13.04
N GLY A 13 7.71 1.14 -13.42
CA GLY A 13 8.66 1.89 -12.60
C GLY A 13 10.00 1.16 -12.40
N ASN A 14 10.74 1.59 -11.37
CA ASN A 14 12.19 1.51 -11.39
C ASN A 14 12.86 0.35 -10.66
N GLN A 15 12.17 -0.58 -9.96
CA GLN A 15 12.62 -1.95 -9.60
C GLN A 15 11.57 -2.70 -8.76
N THR A 16 11.50 -4.02 -8.96
CA THR A 16 10.63 -4.99 -8.28
C THR A 16 11.19 -5.37 -6.89
N PRO A 17 10.65 -4.85 -5.77
CA PRO A 17 10.55 -5.71 -4.59
C PRO A 17 9.25 -5.58 -3.79
N LEU A 18 8.30 -4.72 -4.18
CA LEU A 18 7.16 -4.41 -3.31
C LEU A 18 6.17 -5.56 -3.17
N LEU A 19 6.15 -6.45 -4.15
CA LEU A 19 5.30 -7.62 -4.19
C LEU A 19 6.11 -8.87 -4.58
N LYS A 20 7.31 -9.06 -4.02
CA LYS A 20 8.19 -10.24 -4.28
C LYS A 20 7.42 -11.56 -4.27
N ILE A 21 6.49 -11.72 -3.32
CA ILE A 21 5.66 -12.92 -3.19
C ILE A 21 4.75 -13.07 -4.42
N LEU A 22 4.01 -12.02 -4.82
CA LEU A 22 3.17 -12.09 -6.02
C LEU A 22 4.00 -12.25 -7.28
N ALA A 23 5.14 -11.57 -7.41
CA ALA A 23 5.97 -11.68 -8.59
C ALA A 23 6.54 -13.10 -8.78
N LYS A 24 6.90 -13.79 -7.69
CA LYS A 24 7.36 -15.19 -7.74
C LYS A 24 6.27 -16.18 -8.12
N GLU A 25 5.01 -15.89 -7.79
CA GLU A 25 3.88 -16.79 -8.01
C GLU A 25 3.10 -16.53 -9.31
N ASN A 26 3.50 -15.53 -10.11
CA ASN A 26 2.76 -15.03 -11.27
C ASN A 26 3.69 -14.75 -12.46
N GLU A 27 3.11 -14.65 -13.65
CA GLU A 27 3.82 -14.19 -14.84
C GLU A 27 3.92 -12.67 -14.80
N THR A 28 5.14 -12.12 -14.71
CA THR A 28 5.34 -10.67 -14.55
C THR A 28 6.13 -10.07 -15.70
N GLU A 29 5.72 -8.89 -16.16
CA GLU A 29 6.48 -8.03 -17.07
C GLU A 29 6.77 -6.70 -16.36
N VAL A 30 7.98 -6.18 -16.50
CA VAL A 30 8.40 -4.90 -15.92
C VAL A 30 8.67 -3.92 -17.06
N ILE A 31 8.03 -2.75 -17.00
CA ILE A 31 8.28 -1.65 -17.94
C ILE A 31 8.71 -0.41 -17.17
N SER A 32 9.63 0.36 -17.75
CA SER A 32 10.17 1.56 -17.10
C SER A 32 9.20 2.75 -17.11
N SER A 33 8.18 2.72 -17.98
CA SER A 33 7.23 3.81 -18.15
C SER A 33 5.89 3.31 -18.67
N VAL A 34 4.81 4.01 -18.30
CA VAL A 34 3.44 3.76 -18.78
C VAL A 34 3.31 3.89 -20.29
N THR A 35 4.18 4.62 -20.96
CA THR A 35 4.17 4.79 -22.43
C THR A 35 4.36 3.48 -23.19
N PHE A 36 5.02 2.48 -22.59
CA PHE A 36 5.19 1.14 -23.18
C PHE A 36 3.98 0.22 -22.98
N LEU A 37 3.02 0.62 -22.15
CA LEU A 37 1.90 -0.22 -21.75
C LEU A 37 0.97 -0.58 -22.92
N SER A 38 0.72 0.37 -23.83
CA SER A 38 -0.13 0.15 -25.00
C SER A 38 0.43 -0.94 -25.91
N THR A 39 1.74 -0.90 -26.18
CA THR A 39 2.47 -1.91 -26.95
C THR A 39 2.40 -3.27 -26.26
N LEU A 40 2.65 -3.34 -24.95
CA LEU A 40 2.62 -4.61 -24.21
C LEU A 40 1.21 -5.22 -24.17
N ALA A 41 0.18 -4.38 -24.02
CA ALA A 41 -1.22 -4.78 -24.00
C ALA A 41 -1.74 -5.35 -25.35
N THR A 42 -0.97 -5.23 -26.43
CA THR A 42 -1.26 -5.95 -27.68
C THR A 42 -0.99 -7.45 -27.57
N ARG A 43 -0.02 -7.86 -26.74
CA ARG A 43 0.42 -9.25 -26.56
C ARG A 43 -0.49 -10.03 -25.60
N PHE A 44 -0.98 -9.38 -24.55
CA PHE A 44 -1.89 -9.97 -23.57
C PHE A 44 -2.61 -8.89 -22.75
N ALA A 45 -3.73 -9.25 -22.11
CA ALA A 45 -4.37 -8.42 -21.10
C ALA A 45 -3.89 -8.84 -19.69
N PRO A 46 -3.30 -7.94 -18.88
CA PRO A 46 -2.91 -8.25 -17.51
C PRO A 46 -4.12 -8.39 -16.58
N ASP A 47 -3.98 -9.17 -15.51
CA ASP A 47 -4.95 -9.27 -14.41
C ASP A 47 -4.76 -8.15 -13.37
N LEU A 48 -3.59 -7.52 -13.32
CA LEU A 48 -3.24 -6.41 -12.43
C LEU A 48 -2.13 -5.55 -13.06
N ILE A 49 -2.24 -4.24 -12.93
CA ILE A 49 -1.17 -3.28 -13.22
C ILE A 49 -0.71 -2.68 -11.89
N VAL A 50 0.59 -2.59 -11.67
CA VAL A 50 1.19 -2.06 -10.45
C VAL A 50 2.11 -0.89 -10.81
N PHE A 51 1.87 0.26 -10.18
CA PHE A 51 2.81 1.37 -10.15
C PHE A 51 3.57 1.34 -8.83
N ASP A 52 4.90 1.24 -8.92
CA ASP A 52 5.77 1.17 -7.73
C ASP A 52 6.06 2.56 -7.13
N SER A 53 5.80 3.61 -7.92
CA SER A 53 5.88 5.01 -7.52
C SER A 53 4.65 5.75 -8.00
N ILE A 54 4.18 6.69 -7.18
CA ILE A 54 3.08 7.55 -7.57
C ILE A 54 3.47 8.60 -8.61
N GLN A 55 4.76 8.91 -8.75
CA GLN A 55 5.26 9.86 -9.74
C GLN A 55 5.13 9.29 -11.16
N ASP A 56 5.21 7.96 -11.29
CA ASP A 56 5.06 7.25 -12.56
C ASP A 56 3.59 6.92 -12.89
N ALA A 57 2.67 7.16 -11.94
CA ALA A 57 1.28 6.75 -12.05
C ALA A 57 0.46 7.69 -12.95
N ASP A 58 0.30 7.31 -14.22
CA ASP A 58 -0.63 7.95 -15.16
C ASP A 58 -1.83 7.04 -15.45
N ILE A 59 -2.90 7.22 -14.67
CA ILE A 59 -4.12 6.44 -14.84
C ILE A 59 -4.86 6.80 -16.12
N LEU A 60 -4.80 8.06 -16.55
CA LEU A 60 -5.47 8.47 -17.79
C LEU A 60 -4.85 7.74 -18.99
N GLU A 61 -3.52 7.66 -19.05
CA GLU A 61 -2.82 6.91 -20.09
C GLU A 61 -3.19 5.42 -20.08
N VAL A 62 -3.25 4.78 -18.90
CA VAL A 62 -3.73 3.39 -18.78
C VAL A 62 -5.14 3.22 -19.35
N ARG A 63 -6.04 4.16 -19.04
CA ARG A 63 -7.46 4.08 -19.41
C ARG A 63 -7.75 4.49 -20.86
N LYS A 64 -6.79 5.04 -21.60
CA LYS A 64 -6.91 5.24 -23.07
C LYS A 64 -7.01 3.92 -23.83
N ASN A 65 -6.45 2.83 -23.29
CA ASN A 65 -6.54 1.52 -23.89
C ASN A 65 -7.82 0.79 -23.43
N GLU A 66 -8.74 0.53 -24.36
CA GLU A 66 -10.03 -0.11 -24.08
C GLU A 66 -9.90 -1.48 -23.39
N LYS A 67 -8.84 -2.24 -23.71
CA LYS A 67 -8.57 -3.55 -23.08
C LYS A 67 -8.21 -3.44 -21.60
N LEU A 68 -7.78 -2.26 -21.15
CA LEU A 68 -7.27 -2.01 -19.80
C LEU A 68 -8.29 -1.28 -18.91
N ILE A 69 -9.45 -0.86 -19.42
CA ILE A 69 -10.45 -0.07 -18.67
C ILE A 69 -10.84 -0.74 -17.34
N PHE A 70 -11.03 -2.06 -17.36
CA PHE A 70 -11.45 -2.83 -16.18
C PHE A 70 -10.31 -3.50 -15.43
N VAL A 71 -9.07 -3.40 -15.93
CA VAL A 71 -7.92 -3.97 -15.25
C VAL A 71 -7.67 -3.18 -13.96
N PRO A 72 -7.66 -3.84 -12.78
CA PRO A 72 -7.31 -3.18 -11.55
C PRO A 72 -5.90 -2.59 -11.62
N VAL A 73 -5.76 -1.37 -11.11
CA VAL A 73 -4.47 -0.71 -10.96
C VAL A 73 -4.20 -0.57 -9.47
N LEU A 74 -3.01 -1.00 -9.05
CA LEU A 74 -2.48 -0.77 -7.72
C LEU A 74 -1.39 0.30 -7.81
N ILE A 75 -1.52 1.38 -7.05
CA ILE A 75 -0.46 2.35 -6.86
C ILE A 75 0.11 2.17 -5.46
N THR A 76 1.42 1.95 -5.39
CA THR A 76 2.13 1.90 -4.12
C THR A 76 3.00 3.13 -3.96
N ALA A 77 3.15 3.60 -2.72
CA ALA A 77 4.05 4.70 -2.41
C ALA A 77 4.58 4.54 -0.98
N GLU A 78 5.78 5.03 -0.71
CA GLU A 78 6.29 5.08 0.67
C GLU A 78 5.34 5.86 1.57
N ASN A 79 4.98 7.06 1.11
CA ASN A 79 3.97 7.90 1.70
C ASN A 79 3.22 8.70 0.61
N PHE A 80 2.06 9.25 0.96
CA PHE A 80 1.22 10.07 0.09
C PHE A 80 1.16 11.55 0.53
N LYS A 81 2.17 12.06 1.25
CA LYS A 81 2.13 13.42 1.85
C LYS A 81 2.20 14.52 0.80
N GLU A 82 3.03 14.34 -0.22
CA GLU A 82 3.29 15.35 -1.26
C GLU A 82 2.33 15.29 -2.44
N LEU A 83 1.29 14.45 -2.35
CA LEU A 83 0.39 14.29 -3.46
C LEU A 83 -0.64 15.42 -3.52
N ASN A 84 -0.31 16.44 -4.32
CA ASN A 84 -1.12 17.64 -4.48
C ASN A 84 -2.47 17.40 -5.20
N ASN A 85 -2.60 16.33 -6.01
CA ASN A 85 -3.78 16.04 -6.85
C ASN A 85 -4.43 14.68 -6.56
N LEU A 86 -4.73 14.40 -5.29
CA LEU A 86 -5.42 13.18 -4.89
C LEU A 86 -6.84 13.06 -5.42
N ASN A 87 -7.52 14.20 -5.65
CA ASN A 87 -8.88 14.20 -6.21
C ASN A 87 -8.91 13.43 -7.54
N SER A 88 -7.93 13.66 -8.42
CA SER A 88 -7.86 12.99 -9.72
C SER A 88 -7.73 11.47 -9.61
N ILE A 89 -6.89 10.96 -8.69
CA ILE A 89 -6.72 9.50 -8.51
C ILE A 89 -7.91 8.87 -7.76
N SER A 90 -8.55 9.64 -6.90
CA SER A 90 -9.67 9.20 -6.06
C SER A 90 -10.90 8.85 -6.89
N ASP A 91 -11.09 9.55 -8.01
CA ASP A 91 -12.26 9.41 -8.90
C ASP A 91 -12.17 8.20 -9.84
N PHE A 92 -10.96 7.71 -10.12
CA PHE A 92 -10.80 6.53 -10.99
C PHE A 92 -11.32 5.26 -10.33
N SER A 93 -12.21 4.58 -11.05
CA SER A 93 -12.65 3.21 -10.76
C SER A 93 -11.51 2.21 -10.95
N ASN A 94 -11.57 1.09 -10.24
CA ASN A 94 -10.59 0.00 -10.34
C ASN A 94 -9.15 0.47 -10.04
N VAL A 95 -8.99 1.44 -9.15
CA VAL A 95 -7.69 1.90 -8.66
C VAL A 95 -7.65 1.72 -7.15
N ILE A 96 -6.65 0.99 -6.67
CA ILE A 96 -6.32 0.79 -5.26
C ILE A 96 -5.03 1.55 -4.98
N ILE A 97 -4.94 2.21 -3.84
CA ILE A 97 -3.68 2.80 -3.35
C ILE A 97 -3.28 2.12 -2.06
N CYS A 98 -1.99 1.94 -1.82
CA CYS A 98 -1.50 1.53 -0.51
C CYS A 98 -0.08 2.04 -0.23
N ASN A 99 0.26 2.12 1.05
CA ASN A 99 1.63 2.33 1.45
C ASN A 99 2.43 1.07 1.15
N GLN A 100 3.68 1.22 0.70
CA GLN A 100 4.61 0.12 0.45
C GLN A 100 4.76 -0.83 1.67
N SER A 101 4.69 -0.28 2.88
CA SER A 101 4.69 -1.05 4.12
C SER A 101 3.57 -2.10 4.24
N VAL A 102 2.48 -1.92 3.49
CA VAL A 102 1.28 -2.77 3.46
C VAL A 102 1.36 -3.78 2.32
N SER A 103 2.08 -3.48 1.23
CA SER A 103 2.23 -4.40 0.09
C SER A 103 2.86 -5.75 0.50
N GLN A 104 3.65 -5.74 1.58
CA GLN A 104 4.31 -6.93 2.15
C GLN A 104 3.40 -7.77 3.08
N SER A 105 2.20 -7.29 3.42
CA SER A 105 1.29 -8.02 4.30
C SER A 105 0.72 -9.25 3.59
N SER A 106 0.80 -10.43 4.21
CA SER A 106 0.22 -11.67 3.68
C SER A 106 -1.29 -11.55 3.45
N GLN A 107 -1.99 -10.81 4.31
CA GLN A 107 -3.42 -10.55 4.18
C GLN A 107 -3.74 -9.66 2.97
N PHE A 108 -2.89 -8.66 2.70
CA PHE A 108 -3.05 -7.81 1.53
C PHE A 108 -2.67 -8.56 0.23
N VAL A 109 -1.62 -9.38 0.28
CA VAL A 109 -1.26 -10.28 -0.83
C VAL A 109 -2.43 -11.23 -1.15
N GLU A 110 -3.05 -11.83 -0.13
CA GLU A 110 -4.24 -12.67 -0.31
C GLU A 110 -5.43 -11.87 -0.86
N ARG A 111 -5.60 -10.61 -0.45
CA ARG A 111 -6.61 -9.72 -1.03
C ARG A 111 -6.37 -9.45 -2.52
N LEU A 112 -5.12 -9.25 -2.94
CA LEU A 112 -4.75 -9.09 -4.35
C LEU A 112 -4.96 -10.39 -5.14
N LYS A 113 -4.68 -11.56 -4.54
CA LYS A 113 -5.00 -12.86 -5.13
C LYS A 113 -6.51 -13.02 -5.37
N ASN A 114 -7.33 -12.63 -4.40
CA ASN A 114 -8.80 -12.65 -4.54
C ASN A 114 -9.32 -11.63 -5.56
N LEU A 115 -8.61 -10.51 -5.74
CA LEU A 115 -8.90 -9.52 -6.77
C LEU A 115 -8.67 -10.07 -8.18
N MET A 116 -7.46 -10.57 -8.45
CA MET A 116 -7.06 -11.09 -9.77
C MET A 116 -7.85 -12.35 -10.17
N SER A 117 -8.28 -13.15 -9.18
CA SER A 117 -9.18 -14.28 -9.41
C SER A 117 -10.65 -13.89 -9.59
N LYS A 118 -10.98 -12.59 -9.56
CA LYS A 118 -12.33 -12.03 -9.68
C LYS A 118 -13.32 -12.50 -8.61
N LYS A 119 -12.83 -13.10 -7.52
CA LYS A 119 -13.66 -13.50 -6.36
C LYS A 119 -14.11 -12.30 -5.54
N GLN A 120 -13.25 -11.29 -5.44
CA GLN A 120 -13.52 -10.06 -4.70
C GLN A 120 -13.07 -8.84 -5.53
N PRO A 121 -13.99 -8.20 -6.28
CA PRO A 121 -13.65 -7.05 -7.11
C PRO A 121 -13.23 -5.84 -6.27
N VAL A 122 -12.65 -4.84 -6.92
CA VAL A 122 -12.44 -3.51 -6.33
C VAL A 122 -13.80 -2.91 -5.94
N LEU A 123 -13.83 -2.10 -4.89
CA LEU A 123 -15.03 -1.34 -4.55
C LEU A 123 -15.46 -0.40 -5.70
N PRO A 124 -16.77 -0.10 -5.82
CA PRO A 124 -17.25 0.93 -6.74
C PRO A 124 -16.57 2.27 -6.47
N SER A 125 -16.33 3.08 -7.52
CA SER A 125 -15.52 4.31 -7.44
C SER A 125 -15.81 5.13 -6.19
N ARG A 126 -17.06 5.57 -5.97
CA ARG A 126 -17.47 6.37 -4.80
C ARG A 126 -17.11 5.73 -3.45
N THR A 127 -17.24 4.40 -3.32
CA THR A 127 -16.92 3.70 -2.06
C THR A 127 -15.41 3.50 -1.91
N GLY A 128 -14.71 3.19 -3.01
CA GLY A 128 -13.25 3.11 -3.04
C GLY A 128 -12.59 4.44 -2.69
N SER A 129 -13.15 5.57 -3.14
CA SER A 129 -12.66 6.91 -2.81
C SER A 129 -12.64 7.15 -1.30
N ILE A 130 -13.63 6.66 -0.54
CA ILE A 130 -13.65 6.77 0.93
C ILE A 130 -12.43 6.06 1.55
N VAL A 131 -12.10 4.86 1.08
CA VAL A 131 -10.92 4.12 1.54
C VAL A 131 -9.62 4.85 1.17
N LYS A 132 -9.53 5.38 -0.06
CA LYS A 132 -8.40 6.20 -0.50
C LYS A 132 -8.24 7.41 0.44
N TYR A 133 -9.30 8.20 0.66
CA TYR A 133 -9.26 9.35 1.58
C TYR A 133 -8.86 8.97 3.01
N ALA A 134 -9.30 7.83 3.51
CA ALA A 134 -8.86 7.32 4.82
C ALA A 134 -7.34 7.05 4.85
N ILE A 135 -6.79 6.41 3.80
CA ILE A 135 -5.34 6.18 3.66
C ILE A 135 -4.57 7.50 3.63
N LEU A 136 -5.06 8.48 2.88
CA LEU A 136 -4.43 9.78 2.72
C LEU A 136 -4.44 10.58 4.02
N TYR A 137 -5.55 10.54 4.75
CA TYR A 137 -5.63 11.12 6.08
C TYR A 137 -4.61 10.48 7.03
N MET A 138 -4.49 9.16 7.04
CA MET A 138 -3.48 8.45 7.84
C MET A 138 -2.05 8.86 7.48
N ASN A 139 -1.77 9.05 6.19
CA ASN A 139 -0.47 9.52 5.69
C ASN A 139 -0.11 10.93 6.17
N LYS A 140 -1.07 11.85 6.11
CA LYS A 140 -0.91 13.24 6.54
C LYS A 140 -0.84 13.39 8.06
N ASN A 141 -1.43 12.47 8.83
CA ASN A 141 -1.61 12.60 10.28
C ASN A 141 -0.97 11.46 11.08
N LEU A 142 0.11 10.86 10.56
CA LEU A 142 0.72 9.65 11.11
C LEU A 142 1.02 9.72 12.62
N SER A 143 1.57 10.86 13.07
CA SER A 143 1.96 11.13 14.46
C SER A 143 0.77 11.31 15.41
N LYS A 144 -0.44 11.57 14.89
CA LYS A 144 -1.62 11.86 15.69
C LYS A 144 -2.30 10.58 16.18
N LYS A 145 -3.08 10.68 17.25
CA LYS A 145 -3.97 9.60 17.68
C LYS A 145 -5.12 9.45 16.67
N ILE A 146 -5.06 8.44 15.81
CA ILE A 146 -6.12 8.11 14.85
C ILE A 146 -6.91 6.92 15.38
N SER A 147 -8.17 7.16 15.72
CA SER A 147 -9.17 6.14 16.03
C SER A 147 -10.05 5.86 14.81
N ARG A 148 -10.82 4.75 14.83
CA ARG A 148 -11.80 4.49 13.78
C ARG A 148 -12.86 5.60 13.68
N ASN A 149 -13.27 6.18 14.82
CA ASN A 149 -14.29 7.23 14.86
C ASN A 149 -13.75 8.50 14.22
N THR A 150 -12.58 8.96 14.67
CA THR A 150 -11.94 10.15 14.07
C THR A 150 -11.67 9.96 12.58
N LEU A 151 -11.33 8.75 12.12
CA LEU A 151 -11.10 8.53 10.70
C LEU A 151 -12.41 8.57 9.91
N ALA A 152 -13.48 7.98 10.44
CA ALA A 152 -14.81 7.95 9.84
C ALA A 152 -15.44 9.35 9.76
N ASP A 153 -15.28 10.17 10.80
CA ASP A 153 -15.70 11.58 10.78
C ASP A 153 -14.99 12.35 9.67
N GLN A 154 -13.70 12.11 9.47
CA GLN A 154 -12.89 12.80 8.46
C GLN A 154 -13.25 12.43 7.02
N VAL A 155 -13.79 11.23 6.82
CA VAL A 155 -14.26 10.78 5.49
C VAL A 155 -15.79 10.81 5.36
N GLY A 156 -16.50 11.35 6.35
CA GLY A 156 -17.94 11.60 6.31
C GLY A 156 -18.82 10.35 6.30
N VAL A 157 -18.44 9.28 7.02
CA VAL A 157 -19.24 8.05 7.11
C VAL A 157 -19.32 7.49 8.52
N ASP A 158 -20.20 6.51 8.72
CA ASP A 158 -20.28 5.74 9.95
C ASP A 158 -18.99 4.91 10.22
N PRO A 159 -18.51 4.78 11.46
CA PRO A 159 -17.29 4.03 11.78
C PRO A 159 -17.34 2.53 11.45
N ASP A 160 -18.48 1.87 11.64
CA ASP A 160 -18.64 0.45 11.30
C ASP A 160 -18.71 0.27 9.78
N TYR A 161 -19.36 1.21 9.08
CA TYR A 161 -19.32 1.27 7.62
C TYR A 161 -17.90 1.40 7.10
N LEU A 162 -17.11 2.36 7.61
CA LEU A 162 -15.71 2.54 7.22
C LEU A 162 -14.88 1.29 7.48
N THR A 163 -15.00 0.69 8.66
CA THR A 163 -14.26 -0.52 9.05
C THR A 163 -14.52 -1.65 8.05
N ARG A 164 -15.79 -1.85 7.68
CA ARG A 164 -16.20 -2.88 6.73
C ARG A 164 -15.67 -2.64 5.32
N ILE A 165 -15.82 -1.43 4.78
CA ILE A 165 -15.36 -1.15 3.41
C ILE A 165 -13.84 -1.11 3.32
N PHE A 166 -13.15 -0.62 4.35
CA PHE A 166 -11.69 -0.60 4.39
C PHE A 166 -11.13 -2.01 4.40
N HIS A 167 -11.67 -2.89 5.24
CA HIS A 167 -11.25 -4.30 5.26
C HIS A 167 -11.59 -5.01 3.94
N LYS A 168 -12.73 -4.71 3.34
CA LYS A 168 -13.11 -5.28 2.03
C LYS A 168 -12.15 -4.85 0.91
N GLU A 169 -11.70 -3.59 0.93
CA GLU A 169 -10.77 -3.09 -0.10
C GLU A 169 -9.35 -3.57 0.15
N MET A 170 -8.87 -3.49 1.39
CA MET A 170 -7.46 -3.69 1.74
C MET A 170 -7.16 -5.08 2.29
N GLY A 171 -8.16 -5.93 2.56
CA GLY A 171 -7.97 -7.23 3.23
C GLY A 171 -7.44 -7.15 4.67
N ILE A 172 -7.12 -5.94 5.16
CA ILE A 172 -6.59 -5.68 6.49
C ILE A 172 -7.39 -4.58 7.18
N GLY A 173 -7.47 -4.64 8.51
CA GLY A 173 -8.14 -3.62 9.30
C GLY A 173 -7.35 -2.31 9.36
N ILE A 174 -8.05 -1.21 9.64
CA ILE A 174 -7.49 0.15 9.74
C ILE A 174 -6.33 0.21 10.74
N SER A 175 -6.50 -0.36 11.94
CA SER A 175 -5.45 -0.34 12.97
C SER A 175 -4.21 -1.13 12.56
N ALA A 176 -4.39 -2.28 11.88
CA ALA A 176 -3.29 -3.08 11.37
C ALA A 176 -2.55 -2.33 10.25
N TYR A 177 -3.29 -1.73 9.30
CA TYR A 177 -2.74 -0.87 8.25
C TYR A 177 -1.90 0.25 8.85
N LEU A 178 -2.46 1.01 9.78
CA LEU A 178 -1.79 2.14 10.41
C LEU A 178 -0.54 1.71 11.16
N ASN A 179 -0.61 0.60 11.92
CA ASN A 179 0.55 0.07 12.62
C ASN A 179 1.67 -0.34 11.65
N LEU A 180 1.33 -0.99 10.52
CA LEU A 180 2.30 -1.34 9.50
C LEU A 180 2.99 -0.08 8.96
N PHE A 181 2.22 0.95 8.63
CA PHE A 181 2.78 2.19 8.11
C PHE A 181 3.68 2.91 9.14
N ARG A 182 3.26 2.98 10.40
CA ARG A 182 4.04 3.58 11.50
C ARG A 182 5.37 2.88 11.75
N LEU A 183 5.36 1.54 11.73
CA LEU A 183 6.58 0.75 11.93
C LEU A 183 7.59 0.99 10.81
N GLU A 184 7.14 1.08 9.56
CA GLU A 184 8.01 1.37 8.43
C GLU A 184 8.64 2.76 8.54
N GLU A 185 7.85 3.78 8.84
CA GLU A 185 8.37 5.14 9.03
C GLU A 185 9.34 5.22 10.22
N SER A 186 9.08 4.47 11.29
CA SER A 186 10.01 4.40 12.43
C SER A 186 11.33 3.75 12.04
N HIS A 187 11.31 2.73 11.17
CA HIS A 187 12.51 2.07 10.66
C HIS A 187 13.38 3.04 9.88
N LYS A 188 12.77 3.85 8.99
CA LYS A 188 13.47 4.90 8.25
C LYS A 188 14.12 5.92 9.19
N LEU A 189 13.38 6.44 10.18
CA LEU A 189 13.94 7.38 11.15
C LEU A 189 15.09 6.77 11.97
N LEU A 190 15.02 5.48 12.29
CA LEU A 190 16.10 4.76 12.97
C LEU A 190 17.36 4.60 12.12
N SER A 191 17.25 4.57 10.80
CA SER A 191 18.42 4.43 9.93
C SER A 191 18.95 5.78 9.42
N LEU A 192 18.10 6.80 9.33
CA LEU A 192 18.43 8.08 8.69
C LEU A 192 18.71 9.23 9.66
N THR A 193 18.33 9.12 10.94
CA THR A 193 18.42 10.24 11.90
C THR A 193 19.11 9.82 13.19
N GLY A 194 19.64 10.77 13.97
CA GLY A 194 20.15 10.53 15.33
C GLY A 194 19.09 10.56 16.44
N MET A 195 17.79 10.54 16.11
CA MET A 195 16.72 10.69 17.09
C MET A 195 16.73 9.55 18.12
N LYS A 196 16.39 9.88 19.37
CA LYS A 196 16.21 8.87 20.43
C LYS A 196 15.02 7.99 20.07
N ILE A 197 15.11 6.70 20.42
CA ILE A 197 14.08 5.69 20.09
C ILE A 197 12.70 6.11 20.63
N GLN A 198 12.64 6.73 21.81
CA GLN A 198 11.39 7.22 22.40
C GLN A 198 10.78 8.38 21.59
N ASP A 199 11.62 9.26 21.03
CA ASP A 199 11.16 10.38 20.22
C ASP A 199 10.68 9.90 18.85
N ILE A 200 11.36 8.90 18.26
CA ILE A 200 10.90 8.23 17.04
C ILE A 200 9.53 7.57 17.26
N ALA A 201 9.35 6.86 18.38
CA ALA A 201 8.07 6.24 18.71
C ALA A 201 6.94 7.30 18.73
N LYS A 202 7.18 8.44 19.38
CA LYS A 202 6.23 9.55 19.43
C LYS A 202 5.97 10.17 18.05
N GLU A 203 7.02 10.42 17.27
CA GLU A 203 6.93 10.99 15.91
C GLU A 203 6.13 10.09 14.97
N CYS A 204 6.25 8.77 15.13
CA CYS A 204 5.44 7.81 14.39
C CYS A 204 4.05 7.56 15.01
N GLY A 205 3.68 8.25 16.09
CA GLY A 205 2.35 8.16 16.70
C GLY A 205 2.12 6.96 17.63
N PHE A 206 3.19 6.36 18.16
CA PHE A 206 3.12 5.39 19.25
C PHE A 206 3.11 6.10 20.60
N SER A 207 2.00 5.96 21.33
CA SER A 207 1.88 6.49 22.70
C SER A 207 2.55 5.61 23.76
N ASN A 208 2.77 4.32 23.45
CA ASN A 208 3.36 3.35 24.36
C ASN A 208 4.68 2.80 23.79
N PRO A 209 5.84 3.16 24.36
CA PRO A 209 7.14 2.68 23.90
C PRO A 209 7.32 1.15 23.97
N ALA A 210 6.75 0.48 24.97
CA ALA A 210 6.85 -0.98 25.08
C ALA A 210 6.05 -1.67 23.95
N TYR A 211 4.85 -1.16 23.65
CA TYR A 211 4.07 -1.62 22.52
C TYR A 211 4.81 -1.41 21.19
N PHE A 212 5.43 -0.24 21.01
CA PHE A 212 6.26 0.05 19.85
C PHE A 212 7.41 -0.96 19.68
N ILE A 213 8.22 -1.16 20.72
CA ILE A 213 9.38 -2.07 20.66
C ILE A 213 8.94 -3.50 20.34
N ASN A 214 7.87 -3.98 20.97
CA ASN A 214 7.34 -5.32 20.72
C ASN A 214 6.81 -5.46 19.29
N SER A 215 6.03 -4.49 18.82
CA SER A 215 5.47 -4.49 17.45
C SER A 215 6.57 -4.39 16.39
N TYR A 216 7.59 -3.58 16.65
CA TYR A 216 8.75 -3.44 15.79
C TYR A 216 9.54 -4.74 15.70
N ARG A 217 9.85 -5.37 16.83
CA ARG A 217 10.55 -6.66 16.85
C ARG A 217 9.73 -7.76 16.18
N ALA A 218 8.41 -7.76 16.36
CA ALA A 218 7.53 -8.72 15.69
C ALA A 218 7.55 -8.56 14.16
N ARG A 219 7.62 -7.32 13.66
CA ARG A 219 7.68 -7.04 12.21
C ARG A 219 9.06 -7.32 11.61
N PHE A 220 10.11 -6.78 12.22
CA PHE A 220 11.45 -6.75 11.64
C PHE A 220 12.39 -7.84 12.18
N GLY A 221 11.95 -8.64 13.16
CA GLY A 221 12.74 -9.69 13.81
C GLY A 221 13.77 -9.17 14.83
N ILE A 222 14.10 -7.89 14.78
CA ILE A 222 15.14 -7.24 15.60
C ILE A 222 14.58 -6.01 16.33
N SER A 223 15.22 -5.62 17.44
CA SER A 223 14.77 -4.47 18.22
C SER A 223 15.22 -3.12 17.60
N PRO A 224 14.50 -2.01 17.85
CA PRO A 224 14.95 -0.68 17.45
C PRO A 224 16.37 -0.33 17.94
N GLY A 225 16.70 -0.74 19.17
CA GLY A 225 18.01 -0.49 19.77
C GLY A 225 19.15 -1.25 19.09
N THR A 226 18.87 -2.48 18.66
CA THR A 226 19.83 -3.29 17.88
C THR A 226 20.11 -2.63 16.54
N VAL A 227 19.06 -2.25 15.79
CA VAL A 227 19.19 -1.54 14.50
C VAL A 227 20.04 -0.28 14.65
N ARG A 228 19.78 0.51 15.70
CA ARG A 228 20.55 1.73 16.00
C ARG A 228 22.03 1.46 16.26
N LYS A 229 22.34 0.42 17.04
CA LYS A 229 23.72 0.08 17.43
C LYS A 229 24.53 -0.44 16.25
N GLU A 230 23.91 -1.25 15.40
CA GLU A 230 24.59 -1.95 14.30
C GLU A 230 24.60 -1.14 13.00
N GLY A 231 23.95 0.02 12.95
CA GLY A 231 23.89 0.85 11.74
C GLY A 231 23.19 0.15 10.57
N LEU A 232 22.27 -0.79 10.87
CA LEU A 232 21.59 -1.57 9.85
C LEU A 232 20.72 -0.64 8.98
N SER A 233 21.02 -0.63 7.68
CA SER A 233 20.32 0.14 6.66
C SER A 233 19.02 -0.57 6.22
N PRO A 234 17.98 0.19 5.82
CA PRO A 234 16.65 -0.33 5.43
C PRO A 234 16.64 -1.27 4.22
N VAL A 235 17.78 -1.47 3.56
CA VAL A 235 17.84 -2.15 2.25
C VAL A 235 17.94 -3.68 2.39
N ASN A 236 18.29 -4.23 3.56
CA ASN A 236 18.65 -5.65 3.68
C ASN A 236 17.78 -6.50 4.62
N ALA A 237 16.66 -5.99 5.12
CA ALA A 237 15.68 -6.82 5.82
C ALA A 237 14.50 -7.09 4.86
N PHE A 238 14.51 -8.28 4.25
CA PHE A 238 13.46 -8.93 3.42
C PHE A 238 13.51 -8.71 1.89
#